data_AF-A0A4Y7RH60-F1
#
_entry.id   AF-A0A4Y7RH60-F1
#
_cell.length_a   1.000
_cell.length_b   1.000
_cell.length_c   1.000
_cell.angle_alpha   90.00
_cell.angle_beta   90.00
_cell.angle_gamma   90.00
#
_symmetry.space_group_name_H-M   'P 1'
#
loop_
_entity.id
_entity.type
_entity.pdbx_description
1 polymer ?
#
loop_
_entity_poly.entity_id
_entity_poly.type
_entity_poly.pdbx_seq_one_letter_code
_entity_poly.pdbx_strand_id
1 'polypeptide(L)' 'MYLSGTPENEMPFRLSFYLSEINVIHPFREGNGRVQRLFMQYLAENAGYQVDFSQVTGREMIEASAEALFLPPWLTIP' A
#
# COMPACT_ATOMS: atom_id res chain seq x y z
N MET A 1 -7.99 16.40 -5.23
CA MET A 1 -7.79 15.04 -5.75
C MET A 1 -7.46 14.14 -4.55
N TYR A 2 -7.74 12.84 -4.59
CA TYR A 2 -7.67 12.00 -3.37
C TYR A 2 -6.21 11.89 -2.86
N LEU A 3 -6.00 12.04 -1.55
CA LEU A 3 -4.68 12.20 -0.89
C LEU A 3 -3.87 13.45 -1.26
N SER A 4 -4.36 14.32 -2.14
CA SER A 4 -3.70 15.61 -2.40
C SER A 4 -3.74 16.49 -1.14
N GLY A 5 -2.59 17.05 -0.74
CA GLY A 5 -2.47 17.91 0.43
C GLY A 5 -2.22 17.17 1.75
N THR A 6 -2.07 15.85 1.73
CA THR A 6 -1.53 15.10 2.87
C THR A 6 -0.08 15.54 3.15
N PRO A 7 0.30 15.81 4.41
CA PRO A 7 1.68 16.11 4.77
C PRO A 7 2.66 15.04 4.29
N GLU A 8 3.85 15.45 3.85
CA GLU A 8 4.84 14.52 3.28
C GLU A 8 5.19 13.37 4.24
N ASN A 9 5.30 13.68 5.53
CA ASN A 9 5.57 12.70 6.58
C ASN A 9 4.40 11.74 6.85
N GLU A 10 3.18 12.08 6.43
CA GLU A 10 2.00 11.23 6.58
C GLU A 10 1.73 10.35 5.35
N MET A 11 2.24 10.73 4.17
CA MET A 11 1.95 10.04 2.92
C MET A 11 2.32 8.55 2.94
N PRO A 12 3.50 8.12 3.45
CA PRO A 12 3.84 6.70 3.51
C PRO A 12 2.85 5.88 4.33
N PHE A 13 2.38 6.43 5.46
CA PHE A 13 1.41 5.78 6.36
C PHE A 13 0.02 5.67 5.72
N ARG A 14 -0.40 6.71 4.97
CA ARG A 14 -1.65 6.68 4.22
C ARG A 14 -1.62 5.64 3.12
N LEU A 15 -0.52 5.58 2.36
CA LEU A 15 -0.36 4.60 1.28
C LEU A 15 -0.24 3.17 1.82
N SER A 16 0.47 2.94 2.92
CA SER A 16 0.58 1.62 3.54
C SER A 16 -0.77 1.12 4.07
N PHE A 17 -1.57 2.00 4.68
CA PHE A 17 -2.93 1.69 5.11
C PHE A 17 -3.80 1.23 3.93
N TYR A 18 -3.85 1.97 2.82
CA TYR A 18 -4.67 1.52 1.68
C TYR A 18 -4.12 0.24 1.03
N LEU A 19 -2.80 0.08 0.97
CA LEU A 19 -2.18 -1.14 0.47
C LEU A 19 -2.64 -2.35 1.29
N SER A 20 -2.63 -2.27 2.63
CA SER A 20 -3.05 -3.35 3.52
C SER A 20 -4.55 -3.64 3.41
N GLU A 21 -5.41 -2.62 3.40
CA GLU A 21 -6.85 -2.80 3.28
C GLU A 21 -7.22 -3.49 1.96
N ILE A 22 -6.64 -3.04 0.84
CA ILE A 22 -6.85 -3.67 -0.47
C ILE A 22 -6.33 -5.10 -0.49
N ASN A 23 -5.21 -5.38 0.21
CA ASN A 23 -4.64 -6.72 0.30
C ASN A 23 -5.62 -7.71 0.94
N VAL A 24 -6.32 -7.28 2.01
CA VAL A 24 -7.28 -8.10 2.75
C VAL A 24 -8.55 -8.36 1.93
N ILE A 25 -9.02 -7.36 1.18
CA ILE A 25 -10.24 -7.50 0.36
C ILE A 25 -10.06 -8.58 -0.72
N HIS A 26 -8.87 -8.67 -1.32
CA HIS A 26 -8.50 -9.67 -2.32
C HIS A 26 -9.60 -9.94 -3.39
N PRO A 27 -10.02 -8.91 -4.15
CA PRO A 27 -11.29 -8.91 -4.88
C PRO A 27 -11.31 -9.78 -6.15
N PHE A 28 -10.16 -10.22 -6.66
CA PHE A 28 -10.07 -10.99 -7.90
C PHE A 28 -9.73 -12.46 -7.64
N ARG A 29 -10.11 -13.33 -8.58
CA ARG A 29 -9.74 -14.76 -8.55
C ARG A 29 -8.22 -14.95 -8.65
N GLU A 30 -7.56 -14.16 -9.50
CA GLU A 30 -6.11 -14.14 -9.69
C GLU A 30 -5.64 -12.73 -10.06
N GLY A 31 -4.36 -12.43 -9.80
CA GLY A 31 -3.75 -11.17 -10.23
C GLY A 31 -3.85 -10.00 -9.24
N ASN A 32 -4.39 -10.23 -8.03
CA ASN A 32 -4.56 -9.19 -7.00
C ASN A 32 -3.29 -8.36 -6.77
N GLY A 33 -2.14 -8.99 -6.52
CA GLY A 33 -0.90 -8.24 -6.26
C GLY A 33 -0.44 -7.36 -7.44
N ARG A 34 -0.70 -7.75 -8.69
CA ARG A 34 -0.35 -6.93 -9.87
C ARG A 34 -1.24 -5.69 -9.95
N VAL A 35 -2.55 -5.89 -9.81
CA VAL A 35 -3.53 -4.79 -9.88
C VAL A 35 -3.38 -3.85 -8.69
N GLN A 36 -3.17 -4.40 -7.48
CA GLN A 36 -2.96 -3.63 -6.25
C GLN A 36 -1.74 -2.70 -6.38
N ARG A 37 -0.56 -3.21 -6.77
CA ARG A 37 0.64 -2.36 -6.91
C ARG A 37 0.48 -1.28 -7.97
N LEU A 38 -0.14 -1.61 -9.11
CA LEU A 38 -0.43 -0.64 -10.16
C LEU A 38 -1.40 0.45 -9.66
N PHE A 39 -2.45 0.06 -8.93
CA PHE A 39 -3.38 1.00 -8.33
C PHE A 39 -2.68 1.92 -7.31
N MET A 40 -1.79 1.38 -6.47
CA MET A 40 -1.05 2.18 -5.49
C MET A 40 -0.09 3.17 -6.14
N GLN A 41 0.53 2.81 -7.27
CA GLN A 41 1.33 3.75 -8.08
C GLN A 41 0.48 4.91 -8.57
N TYR A 42 -0.67 4.62 -9.21
CA TYR A 42 -1.58 5.68 -9.65
C TYR A 42 -2.09 6.53 -8.49
N LEU A 43 -2.43 5.93 -7.36
CA LEU A 43 -2.89 6.64 -6.17
C LEU A 43 -1.83 7.64 -5.65
N ALA A 44 -0.57 7.23 -5.63
CA ALA A 44 0.55 8.09 -5.24
C ALA A 44 0.82 9.19 -6.28
N GLU A 45 0.83 8.85 -7.57
CA GLU A 45 1.06 9.82 -8.67
C GLU A 45 0.02 10.94 -8.66
N ASN A 46 -1.23 10.57 -8.40
CA ASN A 46 -2.36 11.47 -8.22
C ASN A 46 -2.17 12.48 -7.07
N ALA A 47 -1.33 12.14 -6.09
CA ALA A 47 -0.97 12.97 -4.96
C ALA A 47 0.39 13.68 -5.14
N GLY A 48 1.06 13.51 -6.29
CA GLY A 48 2.37 14.09 -6.59
C GLY A 48 3.58 13.26 -6.13
N TYR A 49 3.36 11.99 -5.79
CA TYR A 49 4.40 11.07 -5.32
C TYR A 49 4.63 9.90 -6.28
N GLN A 50 5.75 9.23 -6.16
CA GLN A 50 6.03 7.98 -6.88
C GLN A 50 6.31 6.87 -5.88
N VAL A 51 5.75 5.68 -6.13
CA VAL A 51 6.03 4.47 -5.35
C VAL A 51 6.67 3.46 -6.29
N ASP A 52 7.92 3.12 -6.03
CA ASP A 52 8.65 2.13 -6.82
C ASP A 52 8.72 0.78 -6.09
N PHE A 53 8.12 -0.24 -6.69
CA PHE A 53 8.16 -1.61 -6.18
C PHE A 53 9.28 -2.44 -6.81
N SER A 54 10.07 -1.90 -7.74
CA SER A 54 11.10 -2.64 -8.50
C SER A 54 12.20 -3.23 -7.60
N GLN A 55 12.45 -2.58 -6.46
CA GLN A 55 13.44 -3.01 -5.47
C GLN A 55 12.85 -3.88 -4.37
N VAL A 56 11.53 -4.09 -4.34
CA VAL A 56 10.87 -4.90 -3.31
C VAL A 56 10.75 -6.34 -3.81
N THR A 57 11.34 -7.26 -3.07
CA THR A 57 11.27 -8.69 -3.35
C THR A 57 9.89 -9.25 -3.04
N GLY A 58 9.55 -10.38 -3.66
CA GLY A 58 8.30 -11.09 -3.34
C GLY A 58 8.24 -11.53 -1.87
N ARG A 59 9.39 -11.82 -1.26
CA ARG A 59 9.49 -12.21 0.16
C ARG A 59 9.16 -11.04 1.08
N GLU A 60 9.77 -9.87 0.85
CA GLU A 60 9.50 -8.65 1.64
C GLU A 60 8.02 -8.25 1.56
N MET A 61 7.42 -8.35 0.37
CA MET A 61 5.98 -8.10 0.23
C MET A 61 5.12 -9.06 1.05
N ILE A 62 5.47 -10.36 1.08
CA ILE A 62 4.74 -11.36 1.87
C ILE A 62 4.89 -11.08 3.36
N GLU A 63 6.11 -10.84 3.82
CA GLU A 63 6.42 -10.59 5.24
C GLU A 63 5.70 -9.32 5.72
N ALA A 64 5.79 -8.21 4.99
CA ALA A 64 5.12 -6.96 5.34
C ALA A 64 3.58 -7.08 5.31
N SER A 65 3.03 -7.83 4.33
CA SER A 65 1.59 -8.07 4.24
C SER A 65 1.08 -8.94 5.39
N ALA A 66 1.87 -9.94 5.81
CA ALA A 66 1.55 -10.78 6.94
C ALA A 66 1.59 -9.96 8.24
N GLU A 67 2.63 -9.14 8.44
CA GLU A 67 2.75 -8.25 9.58
C GLU A 67 1.55 -7.31 9.70
N ALA A 68 1.14 -6.67 8.59
CA ALA A 68 -0.02 -5.78 8.56
C ALA A 68 -1.36 -6.49 8.80
N LEU A 69 -1.46 -7.80 8.56
CA LEU A 69 -2.66 -8.59 8.83
C LEU A 69 -2.74 -8.99 10.32
N PHE A 70 -1.61 -9.38 10.90
CA PHE A 70 -1.55 -9.88 12.28
C PHE A 70 -1.42 -8.77 13.32
N LEU A 71 -0.94 -7.59 12.91
CA LEU A 71 -0.89 -6.40 13.74
C LEU A 71 -1.88 -5.37 13.19
N PRO A 72 -2.92 -5.00 13.94
CA PRO A 72 -3.91 -4.08 13.41
C PRO A 72 -3.24 -2.73 13.10
N PRO A 73 -3.68 -2.00 12.06
CA PRO A 73 -2.99 -0.82 11.55
C PRO A 73 -2.70 0.25 12.60
N TRP A 74 -3.56 0.38 13.63
CA TRP A 74 -3.39 1.33 14.73
C TRP A 74 -2.30 0.94 15.76
N LEU A 75 -1.68 -0.23 15.63
CA LEU A 75 -0.58 -0.71 16.47
C LEU A 75 0.78 -0.63 15.78
N THR A 76 0.81 -0.50 14.44
CA THR A 76 2.04 -0.51 13.62
C THR A 76 2.27 0.78 12.86
N ILE A 77 1.24 1.59 12.67
CA ILE A 77 1.31 2.91 12.03
C ILE A 77 1.28 3.95 13.16
N PRO A 78 2.37 4.70 13.41
CA PRO A 78 2.41 5.75 14.43
C PRO A 78 1.45 6.92 14.13
#